data_AF-A0A9E2EDS3-F1
#
_entry.id   AF-A0A9E2EDS3-F1
#
_cell.length_a   1.000
_cell.length_b   1.000
_cell.length_c   1.000
_cell.angle_alpha   90.00
_cell.angle_beta   90.00
_cell.angle_gamma   90.00
#
_symmetry.space_group_name_H-M   'P 1'
#
loop_
_entity.id
_entity.type
_entity.pdbx_description
1 polymer ?
#
loop_
_entity_poly.entity_id
_entity_poly.type
_entity_poly.pdbx_seq_one_letter_code
_entity_poly.pdbx_strand_id
1 'polypeptide(L)'
;MERQTVSLRTPVQKIMLISPPGKITVTDEGSRERKLAVPPLGPASLAASLLQHGYEVDILDVMMEGYENEQSNGNQILYGLSDDDVR
;
A
#
# COMPACT_ATOMS: atom_id res chain seq x y z
N MET A 1 21.19 -25.00 35.67
CA MET A 1 19.81 -24.47 35.50
C MET A 1 19.89 -23.37 34.46
N GLU A 2 19.49 -23.65 33.22
CA GLU A 2 19.38 -22.63 32.17
C GLU A 2 18.14 -21.77 32.45
N ARG A 3 18.31 -20.44 32.42
CA ARG A 3 17.19 -19.49 32.48
C ARG A 3 16.57 -19.41 31.09
N GLN A 4 15.36 -19.93 30.94
CA GLN A 4 14.53 -19.62 29.78
C GLN A 4 14.09 -18.15 29.84
N THR A 5 14.61 -17.33 28.94
CA THR A 5 14.10 -16.00 28.66
C THR A 5 12.79 -16.13 27.89
N VAL A 6 11.67 -15.97 28.59
CA VAL A 6 10.33 -15.90 27.98
C VAL A 6 10.20 -14.55 27.28
N SER A 7 10.09 -14.56 25.95
CA SER A 7 9.79 -13.37 25.17
C SER A 7 8.34 -12.94 25.45
N LEU A 8 8.16 -11.77 26.08
CA LEU A 8 6.86 -11.22 26.47
C LEU A 8 6.05 -10.61 25.31
N ARG A 9 6.55 -10.68 24.07
CA ARG A 9 5.84 -10.12 22.90
C ARG A 9 5.13 -11.23 22.15
N THR A 10 3.81 -11.13 22.05
CA THR A 10 3.04 -11.93 21.11
C THR A 10 3.66 -11.75 19.71
N PRO A 11 4.01 -12.83 19.00
CA PRO A 11 4.56 -12.71 17.66
C PRO A 11 3.59 -11.95 16.77
N VAL A 12 4.08 -10.99 15.98
CA VAL A 12 3.29 -10.37 14.93
C VAL A 12 2.94 -11.46 13.93
N GLN A 13 1.65 -11.73 13.77
CA GLN A 13 1.15 -12.78 12.86
C GLN A 13 0.46 -12.21 11.63
N LYS A 14 -0.10 -11.00 11.74
CA LYS A 14 -0.86 -10.34 10.69
C LYS A 14 -0.09 -9.14 10.15
N ILE A 15 0.04 -9.06 8.83
CA ILE A 15 0.76 -8.00 8.13
C ILE A 15 -0.16 -7.42 7.06
N MET A 16 -0.38 -6.12 7.11
CA MET A 16 -1.02 -5.38 6.03
C MET A 16 0.07 -4.69 5.21
N LEU A 17 0.13 -4.97 3.91
CA LEU A 17 0.98 -4.25 2.97
C LEU A 17 0.13 -3.23 2.21
N ILE A 18 0.51 -1.97 2.29
CA ILE A 18 -0.24 -0.88 1.67
C ILE A 18 0.54 -0.36 0.47
N SER A 19 -0.04 -0.46 -0.72
CA SER A 19 0.44 0.26 -1.90
C SER A 19 -0.11 1.69 -1.85
N PRO A 20 0.71 2.74 -2.08
CA PRO A 20 0.27 4.13 -1.97
C PRO A 20 -0.69 4.54 -3.09
N PRO A 21 -1.39 5.68 -2.94
CA PRO A 21 -2.19 6.25 -4.03
C PRO A 21 -1.32 6.62 -5.24
N GLY A 22 -1.98 6.69 -6.40
CA GLY A 22 -1.37 7.19 -7.63
C GLY A 22 -1.24 8.71 -7.62
N LYS A 23 -0.31 9.21 -8.42
CA LYS A 23 -0.09 10.65 -8.62
C LYS A 23 0.11 10.95 -10.09
N ILE A 24 -0.51 12.04 -10.54
CA ILE A 24 -0.29 12.68 -11.83
C ILE A 24 0.19 14.10 -11.58
N THR A 25 1.23 14.53 -12.29
CA THR A 25 1.70 15.93 -12.28
C THR A 25 1.12 16.68 -13.48
N VAL A 26 0.49 17.82 -13.21
CA VAL A 26 -0.08 18.71 -14.22
C VAL A 26 0.84 19.92 -14.36
N THR A 27 1.21 20.26 -15.60
CA THR A 27 1.96 21.48 -15.92
C THR A 27 1.07 22.46 -16.68
N ASP A 28 1.58 23.65 -16.99
CA ASP A 28 0.87 24.64 -17.82
C ASP A 28 0.55 24.10 -19.24
N GLU A 29 1.29 23.09 -19.71
CA GLU A 29 1.04 22.38 -20.98
C GLU A 29 0.05 21.21 -20.83
N GLY A 30 -0.46 20.96 -19.63
CA GLY A 30 -1.28 19.81 -19.27
C GLY A 30 -0.48 18.66 -18.62
N SER A 31 -1.06 17.45 -18.63
CA SER A 31 -0.39 16.24 -18.12
C SER A 31 0.08 15.37 -19.28
N ARG A 32 1.30 14.83 -19.17
CA ARG A 32 1.78 13.72 -20.01
C ARG A 32 1.59 12.35 -19.35
N GLU A 33 1.19 12.34 -18.08
CA GLU A 33 0.91 11.15 -17.29
C GLU A 33 -0.59 10.82 -17.37
N ARG A 34 -0.92 9.53 -17.28
CA ARG A 34 -2.29 9.03 -17.23
C ARG A 34 -2.44 8.06 -16.07
N LYS A 35 -3.67 7.85 -15.59
CA LYS A 35 -3.95 6.79 -14.62
C LYS A 35 -3.55 5.44 -15.22
N LEU A 36 -2.81 4.65 -14.46
CA LEU A 36 -2.39 3.31 -14.85
C LEU A 36 -2.86 2.33 -13.79
N ALA A 37 -3.60 1.30 -14.21
CA ALA A 37 -3.96 0.18 -13.36
C ALA A 37 -2.84 -0.87 -13.40
N VAL A 38 -1.73 -0.60 -12.70
CA VAL A 38 -0.60 -1.54 -12.58
C VAL A 38 -0.73 -2.29 -11.26
N PRO A 39 -0.70 -3.63 -11.24
CA PRO A 39 -0.75 -4.39 -9.99
C PRO A 39 0.47 -4.08 -9.10
N PRO A 40 0.33 -4.14 -7.76
CA PRO A 40 1.38 -3.77 -6.82
C PRO A 40 2.40 -4.90 -6.69
N LEU A 41 3.26 -5.07 -7.69
CA LEU A 41 4.21 -6.19 -7.79
C LEU A 41 5.20 -6.26 -6.60
N GLY A 42 5.60 -5.10 -6.05
CA GLY A 42 6.45 -5.03 -4.87
C GLY A 42 5.76 -5.66 -3.64
N PRO A 43 4.61 -5.14 -3.20
CA PRO A 43 3.79 -5.76 -2.16
C PRO A 43 3.46 -7.24 -2.43
N ALA A 44 3.13 -7.61 -3.67
CA ALA A 44 2.86 -9.01 -4.03
C ALA A 44 4.08 -9.92 -3.79
N SER A 45 5.29 -9.47 -4.14
CA SER A 45 6.52 -10.22 -3.88
C SER A 45 6.82 -10.37 -2.39
N LEU A 46 6.60 -9.32 -1.60
CA LEU A 46 6.76 -9.37 -0.14
C LEU A 46 5.74 -10.31 0.50
N ALA A 47 4.46 -10.22 0.09
CA ALA A 47 3.41 -11.11 0.57
C ALA A 47 3.74 -12.57 0.29
N ALA A 48 4.22 -12.90 -0.92
CA ALA A 48 4.63 -14.26 -1.26
C ALA A 48 5.71 -14.81 -0.32
N SER A 49 6.73 -14.00 0.01
CA SER A 49 7.78 -14.39 0.95
C SER A 49 7.25 -14.56 2.38
N LEU A 50 6.43 -13.63 2.85
CA LEU A 50 5.85 -13.65 4.20
C LEU A 50 4.89 -14.83 4.40
N LEU A 51 4.07 -15.15 3.40
CA LEU A 51 3.21 -16.33 3.42
C LEU A 51 4.02 -17.62 3.56
N GLN A 52 5.20 -17.73 2.90
CA GLN A 52 6.10 -18.89 3.05
C GLN A 52 6.68 -19.02 4.47
N HIS A 53 6.75 -17.92 5.23
CA HIS A 53 7.22 -17.91 6.62
C HIS A 53 6.08 -18.00 7.64
N GLY A 54 4.85 -18.28 7.20
CA GLY A 54 3.71 -18.53 8.07
C GLY A 54 3.01 -17.28 8.59
N TYR A 55 3.23 -16.10 8.00
CA TYR A 55 2.46 -14.90 8.32
C TYR A 55 1.12 -14.89 7.57
N GLU A 56 0.10 -14.29 8.18
CA GLU A 56 -1.14 -13.89 7.52
C GLU A 56 -0.91 -12.50 6.89
N VAL A 57 -1.12 -12.37 5.58
CA VAL A 57 -0.78 -11.15 4.84
C VAL A 57 -1.95 -10.71 3.97
N ASP A 58 -2.34 -9.45 4.11
CA ASP A 58 -3.26 -8.75 3.24
C ASP A 58 -2.53 -7.65 2.46
N ILE A 59 -3.03 -7.33 1.27
CA ILE A 59 -2.55 -6.21 0.47
C ILE A 59 -3.70 -5.24 0.27
N LEU A 60 -3.53 -3.99 0.70
CA LEU A 60 -4.40 -2.88 0.35
C LEU A 60 -3.78 -2.09 -0.79
N ASP A 61 -4.36 -2.19 -1.98
CA ASP A 61 -3.98 -1.35 -3.11
C ASP A 61 -4.81 -0.06 -3.12
N VAL A 62 -4.33 0.96 -2.41
CA VAL A 62 -5.03 2.25 -2.26
C VAL A 62 -5.37 2.86 -3.61
N MET A 63 -4.45 2.76 -4.58
CA MET A 63 -4.66 3.32 -5.91
C MET A 63 -5.80 2.61 -6.64
N MET A 64 -5.84 1.27 -6.61
CA MET A 64 -6.88 0.52 -7.32
C MET A 64 -8.25 0.58 -6.64
N GLU A 65 -8.31 0.48 -5.32
CA GLU A 65 -9.58 0.49 -4.57
C GLU A 65 -10.31 1.83 -4.72
N GLY A 66 -9.57 2.93 -4.88
CA GLY A 66 -10.11 4.27 -5.13
C GLY A 66 -9.76 4.82 -6.51
N TYR A 67 -9.64 3.97 -7.54
CA TYR A 67 -9.11 4.38 -8.85
C TYR A 67 -9.84 5.57 -9.48
N GLU A 68 -11.15 5.70 -9.24
CA GLU A 68 -11.97 6.81 -9.74
C GLU A 68 -12.08 8.01 -8.77
N ASN A 69 -11.49 7.90 -7.58
CA ASN A 69 -11.45 8.99 -6.61
C ASN A 69 -10.22 9.85 -6.88
N GLU A 70 -10.42 11.01 -7.50
CA GLU A 70 -9.37 11.96 -7.84
C GLU A 70 -9.44 13.21 -6.94
N GLN A 71 -8.29 13.65 -6.46
CA GLN A 71 -8.14 14.82 -5.60
C GLN A 71 -7.05 15.73 -6.14
N SER A 72 -7.40 16.97 -6.46
CA SER A 72 -6.42 17.97 -6.89
C SER A 72 -5.67 18.53 -5.69
N ASN A 73 -4.33 18.50 -5.75
CA ASN A 73 -3.43 19.06 -4.76
C ASN A 73 -2.39 19.94 -5.46
N GLY A 74 -2.68 21.23 -5.58
CA GLY A 74 -1.83 22.16 -6.34
C GLY A 74 -1.73 21.75 -7.81
N ASN A 75 -0.51 21.49 -8.27
CA ASN A 75 -0.22 21.01 -9.62
C ASN A 75 -0.21 19.48 -9.74
N GLN A 76 -0.82 18.78 -8.78
CA GLN A 76 -0.88 17.33 -8.74
C GLN A 76 -2.33 16.85 -8.69
N ILE A 77 -2.60 15.70 -9.28
CA ILE A 77 -3.83 14.94 -9.08
C ILE A 77 -3.41 13.66 -8.37
N LEU A 78 -3.90 13.47 -7.15
CA LEU A 78 -3.79 12.21 -6.43
C LEU A 78 -5.03 11.37 -6.75
N TYR A 79 -4.86 10.05 -6.91
CA TYR A 79 -5.97 9.15 -7.13
C TYR A 79 -5.81 7.84 -6.34
N GLY A 80 -6.92 7.35 -5.81
CA GLY A 80 -6.94 6.24 -4.85
C GLY A 80 -7.83 6.55 -3.63
N LEU A 81 -7.83 5.64 -2.66
CA LEU A 81 -8.50 5.86 -1.37
C LEU A 81 -7.90 7.09 -0.67
N SER A 82 -8.73 7.83 0.05
CA SER A 82 -8.29 8.94 0.90
C SER A 82 -7.69 8.42 2.20
N ASP A 83 -6.97 9.27 2.94
CA ASP A 83 -6.45 8.93 4.27
C ASP A 83 -7.55 8.49 5.24
N ASP A 84 -8.76 9.03 5.11
CA ASP A 84 -9.91 8.69 5.96
C ASP A 84 -10.53 7.34 5.58
N ASP A 85 -10.38 6.89 4.33
CA ASP A 85 -10.85 5.57 3.88
C ASP A 85 -9.91 4.43 4.32
N VAL A 86 -8.65 4.76 4.66
CA VAL A 86 -7.61 3.80 5.06
C VAL A 86 -7.48 3.65 6.58
N ARG A 87 -8.01 4.62 7.36
CA ARG A 87 -7.86 4.72 8.82
C ARG A 87 -8.73 3.77 9.63
#